data_AF-A0A1I0M5G7-F1
#
_entry.id   AF-A0A1I0M5G7-F1
#
_cell.length_a   1.000
_cell.length_b   1.000
_cell.length_c   1.000
_cell.angle_alpha   90.00
_cell.angle_beta   90.00
_cell.angle_gamma   90.00
#
_symmetry.space_group_name_H-M   'P 1'
#
loop_
_entity.id
_entity.type
_entity.pdbx_description
1 polymer ?
#
loop_
_entity_poly.entity_id
_entity_poly.type
_entity_poly.pdbx_seq_one_letter_code
_entity_poly.pdbx_strand_id
1 'polypeptide(L)' 'MNQTQPRTQATFGRTELAQQYFPYIQPCNAYQKLRSLLLDDPELAHLAQQKRRTFLPSEVAAIYSRLGRP' A
#
# COMPACT_ATOMS: atom_id res chain seq x y z
N MET A 1 14.95 -25.24 -6.34
CA MET A 1 13.73 -24.50 -6.77
C MET A 1 13.52 -23.39 -5.74
N ASN A 2 14.08 -22.20 -6.01
CA ASN A 2 14.20 -21.13 -5.02
C ASN A 2 12.88 -20.37 -4.92
N GLN A 3 12.08 -20.65 -3.89
CA GLN A 3 10.97 -19.80 -3.50
C GLN A 3 11.53 -18.58 -2.75
N THR A 4 11.92 -17.53 -3.47
CA THR A 4 12.15 -16.20 -2.90
C THR A 4 10.79 -15.57 -2.58
N GLN A 5 10.22 -16.01 -1.46
CA GLN A 5 9.00 -15.45 -0.87
C GLN A 5 9.41 -14.20 -0.08
N PRO A 6 9.03 -12.97 -0.46
CA PRO A 6 9.37 -11.83 0.38
C PRO A 6 8.50 -11.90 1.64
N ARG A 7 9.16 -12.17 2.77
CA ARG A 7 8.64 -12.11 4.13
C ARG A 7 8.37 -10.66 4.56
N THR A 8 7.52 -9.94 3.86
CA THR A 8 7.12 -8.60 4.31
C THR A 8 5.78 -8.66 5.03
N GLN A 9 5.80 -9.33 6.19
CA GLN A 9 4.88 -9.07 7.30
C GLN A 9 5.24 -7.76 8.04
N ALA A 10 5.84 -6.80 7.35
CA ALA A 10 6.24 -5.53 7.93
C ALA A 10 5.05 -4.58 7.89
N THR A 11 4.75 -3.96 9.02
CA THR A 11 3.86 -2.81 9.09
C THR A 11 4.50 -1.67 8.29
N PHE A 12 3.87 -1.21 7.22
CA PHE A 12 4.38 -0.09 6.42
C PHE A 12 3.70 1.20 6.81
N GLY A 13 4.47 2.29 6.92
CA GLY A 13 3.90 3.63 6.89
C GLY A 13 3.15 3.86 5.58
N ARG A 14 2.06 4.64 5.64
CA ARG A 14 1.26 5.02 4.46
C ARG A 14 2.10 5.58 3.31
N THR A 15 3.01 6.46 3.65
CA THR A 15 3.91 7.11 2.71
C THR A 15 5.00 6.16 2.24
N GLU A 16 5.49 5.26 3.09
CA GLU A 16 6.50 4.26 2.70
C GLU A 16 5.94 3.29 1.68
N LEU A 17 4.73 2.75 1.92
CA LEU A 17 4.06 1.90 0.95
C LEU A 17 3.82 2.64 -0.37
N ALA A 18 3.34 3.88 -0.28
CA ALA A 18 3.11 4.70 -1.47
C ALA A 18 4.39 5.03 -2.24
N GLN A 19 5.52 5.21 -1.56
CA GLN A 19 6.83 5.43 -2.19
C GLN A 19 7.30 4.20 -2.98
N GLN A 20 6.90 2.98 -2.59
CA GLN A 20 7.22 1.80 -3.40
C GLN A 20 6.51 1.85 -4.75
N TYR A 21 5.23 2.26 -4.79
CA TYR A 21 4.48 2.44 -6.04
C TYR A 21 4.90 3.68 -6.83
N PHE A 22 5.31 4.75 -6.15
CA PHE A 22 5.62 6.03 -6.76
C PHE A 22 6.96 6.60 -6.26
N PRO A 23 8.09 5.98 -6.64
CA PRO A 23 9.41 6.32 -6.10
C PRO A 23 9.89 7.73 -6.46
N TYR A 24 9.36 8.32 -7.54
CA TYR A 24 9.73 9.66 -8.01
C TYR A 24 8.77 10.76 -7.55
N ILE A 25 7.74 10.43 -6.77
CA ILE A 25 6.76 11.39 -6.26
C ILE A 25 7.11 11.70 -4.82
N GLN A 26 6.88 12.93 -4.34
CA GLN A 26 7.08 13.23 -2.92
C GLN A 26 6.17 12.36 -2.02
N PRO A 27 6.62 11.95 -0.82
CA PRO A 27 5.92 10.97 0.02
C PRO A 27 4.43 11.29 0.28
N CYS A 28 4.11 12.56 0.56
CA CYS A 28 2.72 13.00 0.77
C CYS A 28 1.88 12.88 -0.51
N ASN A 29 2.42 13.28 -1.65
CA ASN A 29 1.72 13.23 -2.95
C ASN A 29 1.59 11.78 -3.44
N ALA A 30 2.60 10.95 -3.19
CA ALA A 30 2.56 9.52 -3.46
C ALA A 30 1.41 8.87 -2.67
N TYR A 31 1.28 9.21 -1.38
CA TYR A 31 0.17 8.72 -0.57
C TYR A 31 -1.18 9.24 -1.06
N GLN A 32 -1.30 10.50 -1.50
CA GLN A 32 -2.55 10.99 -2.08
C GLN A 32 -2.95 10.20 -3.34
N LYS A 33 -1.99 9.91 -4.23
CA LYS A 33 -2.24 9.06 -5.40
C LYS A 33 -2.64 7.65 -5.01
N LEU A 34 -1.90 7.02 -4.08
CA LEU A 34 -2.25 5.69 -3.58
C LEU A 34 -3.65 5.71 -2.96
N ARG A 35 -3.98 6.73 -2.16
CA ARG A 35 -5.30 6.90 -1.54
C ARG A 35 -6.41 7.00 -2.56
N SER A 36 -6.21 7.70 -3.68
CA SER A 36 -7.20 7.73 -4.77
C SER A 36 -7.41 6.36 -5.40
N LEU A 37 -6.33 5.59 -5.61
CA LEU A 37 -6.44 4.20 -6.11
C LEU A 37 -7.17 3.29 -5.12
N LEU A 38 -6.90 3.45 -3.83
CA LEU A 38 -7.59 2.71 -2.78
C LEU A 38 -9.08 3.09 -2.70
N LEU A 39 -9.45 4.35 -2.97
CA LEU A 39 -10.85 4.79 -2.99
C LEU A 39 -11.62 4.29 -4.22
N ASP A 40 -10.92 4.05 -5.33
CA ASP A 40 -11.51 3.51 -6.56
C ASP A 40 -11.89 2.04 -6.42
N ASP A 41 -11.11 1.25 -5.65
CA ASP A 41 -11.43 -0.15 -5.35
C ASP A 41 -12.35 -0.24 -4.10
N PRO A 42 -13.59 -0.75 -4.22
CA PRO A 42 -14.54 -0.80 -3.12
C PRO A 42 -14.08 -1.69 -1.95
N GLU A 43 -13.24 -2.69 -2.22
CA GLU A 43 -12.69 -3.55 -1.17
C GLU A 43 -11.55 -2.88 -0.43
N LEU A 44 -10.87 -1.90 -1.03
CA LEU A 44 -9.77 -1.16 -0.39
C LEU A 44 -10.17 0.24 0.11
N ALA A 45 -11.35 0.73 -0.27
CA ALA A 45 -11.82 2.07 0.08
C ALA A 45 -11.84 2.33 1.59
N HIS A 46 -12.11 1.30 2.39
CA HIS A 46 -12.06 1.38 3.84
C HIS A 46 -10.65 1.71 4.37
N LEU A 47 -9.59 1.22 3.72
CA LEU A 47 -8.19 1.49 4.08
C LEU A 47 -7.83 2.97 3.84
N ALA A 48 -8.40 3.58 2.80
CA ALA A 48 -8.21 4.99 2.50
C ALA A 48 -8.90 5.94 3.50
N GLN A 49 -9.95 5.46 4.17
CA GLN A 49 -10.75 6.21 5.14
C GLN A 49 -10.28 6.03 6.58
N GLN A 50 -9.47 5.02 6.87
CA GLN A 50 -8.89 4.84 8.19
C GLN A 50 -8.08 6.08 8.61
N LYS A 51 -7.99 6.34 9.92
CA LYS A 51 -7.11 7.40 10.49
C LYS A 51 -5.71 6.90 10.85
N ARG A 52 -5.46 5.59 10.73
CA ARG A 52 -4.22 4.93 11.17
C ARG A 52 -3.05 5.19 10.23
N ARG A 53 -1.98 5.81 10.70
CA ARG A 53 -0.80 6.20 9.90
C ARG A 53 -0.02 5.03 9.28
N THR A 54 -0.31 3.80 9.67
CA THR A 54 0.34 2.57 9.22
C THR A 54 -0.67 1.59 8.68
N PHE A 55 -0.26 0.81 7.68
CA PHE A 55 -1.00 -0.33 7.16
C PHE A 55 -0.51 -1.62 7.82
N LEU A 56 -1.44 -2.45 8.25
CA LEU A 56 -1.17 -3.79 8.75
C LEU A 56 -0.65 -4.68 7.62
N PRO A 57 0.15 -5.71 7.93
CA PRO A 57 0.67 -6.62 6.91
C PRO A 57 -0.43 -7.31 6.09
N SER A 58 -1.60 -7.58 6.68
CA SER A 58 -2.77 -8.10 5.97
C SER A 58 -3.36 -7.10 4.98
N GLU A 59 -3.41 -5.81 5.34
CA GLU A 59 -3.89 -4.73 4.49
C GLU A 59 -2.93 -4.50 3.32
N VAL A 60 -1.62 -4.52 3.60
CA VAL A 60 -0.57 -4.42 2.57
C VAL A 60 -0.67 -5.59 1.57
N ALA A 61 -0.91 -6.81 2.07
CA ALA A 61 -1.11 -7.97 1.19
C ALA A 61 -2.36 -7.81 0.30
N ALA A 62 -3.45 -7.27 0.83
CA ALA A 62 -4.65 -6.98 0.05
C ALA A 62 -4.39 -5.92 -1.03
N ILE A 63 -3.67 -4.84 -0.69
CA ILE A 63 -3.23 -3.80 -1.62
C ILE A 63 -2.38 -4.42 -2.75
N TYR A 64 -1.38 -5.25 -2.44
CA TYR A 64 -0.57 -5.92 -3.46
C TYR A 64 -1.36 -6.89 -4.33
N SER A 65 -2.35 -7.58 -3.77
CA SER A 65 -3.19 -8.51 -4.52
C SER A 65 -4.05 -7.78 -5.57
N ARG A 66 -4.53 -6.57 -5.23
CA ARG A 66 -5.44 -5.78 -6.06
C ARG A 66 -4.73 -4.82 -7.02
N LEU A 67 -3.77 -4.05 -6.51
CA LEU A 67 -3.02 -3.04 -7.27
C LEU A 67 -1.77 -3.61 -7.93
N GLY A 68 -1.41 -4.86 -7.65
CA GLY A 68 -0.14 -5.46 -8.05
C GLY A 68 1.00 -5.08 -7.12
N ARG A 69 2.09 -5.83 -7.17
CA ARG A 69 3.33 -5.47 -6.47
C ARG A 69 4.07 -4.40 -7.28
N PRO A 70 4.55 -3.32 -6.64
CA PRO A 70 5.37 -2.31 -7.29
C PRO A 70 6.71 -2.87 -7.78
#